data_AF-A0A817X252-F1
#
_entry.id   AF-A0A817X252-F1
#
_cell.length_a   1.000
_cell.length_b   1.000
_cell.length_c   1.000
_cell.angle_alpha   90.00
_cell.angle_beta   90.00
_cell.angle_gamma   90.00
#
_symmetry.space_group_name_H-M   'P 1'
#
loop_
_entity.id
_entity.type
_entity.pdbx_description
1 polymer ?
#
loop_
_entity_poly.entity_id
_entity_poly.type
_entity_poly.pdbx_seq_one_letter_code
_entity_poly.pdbx_strand_id
1 'polypeptide(L)'
;MLSNTAIAILPSEREMNSGINKARRGITPIIPTTQLFDIPKSYSKTLNKSEFLITDKMITRRQRILLFSTSEQLKMLFAAETIFMDGTFSTCPSMFDQVYTIHAIKYDQSFPCVFGLLPNRQKSTYHFMFRELKALAVQMDINFSPKLIMSDFEPSLLAVVALEFITATHLSCYFHFTQAIYRAIQRVGLSTTYNNDDDIKKFCRKLMALPLIPEAIIEDTYDELIATMPSTLKGTLKDLLQYFQKQWLSKVPISQWCVHGLNIRTNNNAEAFHSRFNRRVQINHPNIWSFIKLLQGEENRFHHMYVQFMAGLGTRSKQAKTIAIQRRIDKLGERYYDGAINAMEYLDGLSFVVAKRKK
;
A
#
# COMPACT_ATOMS: atom_id res chain seq x y z
N MET A 1 -17.75 -19.97 58.64
CA MET A 1 -18.84 -19.98 57.64
C MET A 1 -19.36 -18.56 57.51
N LEU A 2 -18.93 -17.84 56.48
CA LEU A 2 -19.43 -16.50 56.15
C LEU A 2 -20.68 -16.69 55.26
N SER A 3 -21.75 -15.95 55.58
CA SER A 3 -23.10 -16.14 55.06
C SER A 3 -23.25 -15.77 53.58
N ASN A 4 -24.05 -16.56 52.87
CA ASN A 4 -24.41 -16.48 51.44
C ASN A 4 -25.22 -15.23 51.01
N THR A 5 -24.98 -14.06 51.60
CA THR A 5 -25.78 -12.84 51.35
C THR A 5 -25.04 -11.69 50.67
N ALA A 6 -23.80 -11.90 50.19
CA ALA A 6 -23.05 -10.87 49.45
C ALA A 6 -22.84 -11.16 47.94
N ILE A 7 -23.51 -12.18 47.37
CA ILE A 7 -23.35 -12.55 45.94
C ILE A 7 -24.42 -11.91 45.03
N ALA A 8 -25.39 -11.16 45.57
CA ALA A 8 -26.56 -10.68 44.82
C ALA A 8 -26.52 -9.20 44.38
N ILE A 9 -25.37 -8.52 44.35
CA ILE A 9 -25.27 -7.15 43.79
C ILE A 9 -23.96 -6.96 43.01
N LEU A 10 -23.63 -7.91 42.13
CA LEU A 10 -22.63 -7.67 41.09
C LEU A 10 -23.33 -7.76 39.72
N PRO A 11 -23.34 -6.67 38.93
CA PRO A 11 -23.98 -6.67 37.62
C PRO A 11 -23.33 -7.75 36.77
N SER A 12 -24.16 -8.47 36.02
CA SER A 12 -23.69 -9.49 35.08
C SER A 12 -22.70 -8.89 34.08
N GLU A 13 -21.83 -9.69 33.49
CA GLU A 13 -20.86 -9.24 32.48
C GLU A 13 -21.54 -8.50 31.30
N ARG A 14 -22.80 -8.86 31.00
CA ARG A 14 -23.65 -8.19 30.01
C ARG A 14 -24.14 -6.81 30.47
N GLU A 15 -24.45 -6.66 31.76
CA GLU A 15 -24.81 -5.38 32.39
C GLU A 15 -23.61 -4.47 32.60
N MET A 16 -22.43 -5.03 32.89
CA MET A 16 -21.15 -4.31 32.90
C MET A 16 -20.80 -3.79 31.51
N ASN A 17 -20.92 -4.63 30.47
CA ASN A 17 -20.70 -4.21 29.08
C ASN A 17 -21.77 -3.21 28.58
N SER A 18 -23.01 -3.37 29.01
CA SER A 18 -24.11 -2.41 28.80
C SER A 18 -23.82 -1.07 29.49
N GLY A 19 -23.35 -1.08 30.74
CA GLY A 19 -22.97 0.09 31.53
C GLY A 19 -21.75 0.81 30.96
N ILE A 20 -20.74 0.09 30.49
CA ILE A 20 -19.58 0.65 29.77
C ILE A 20 -20.02 1.25 28.44
N ASN A 21 -20.93 0.61 27.70
CA ASN A 21 -21.47 1.14 26.46
C ASN A 21 -22.42 2.35 26.69
N LYS A 22 -23.18 2.39 27.79
CA LYS A 22 -24.01 3.53 28.21
C LYS A 22 -23.14 4.71 28.68
N ALA A 23 -22.09 4.45 29.46
CA ALA A 23 -21.12 5.47 29.88
C ALA A 23 -20.34 6.04 28.68
N ARG A 24 -20.06 5.22 27.65
CA ARG A 24 -19.49 5.69 26.37
C ARG A 24 -20.45 6.52 25.52
N ARG A 25 -21.77 6.29 25.62
CA ARG A 25 -22.80 7.09 24.92
C ARG A 25 -22.91 8.51 25.46
N GLY A 26 -22.48 8.78 26.70
CA GLY A 26 -22.48 10.14 27.28
C GLY A 26 -21.33 11.05 26.82
N ILE A 27 -20.31 10.52 26.12
CA ILE A 27 -19.04 11.25 25.83
C ILE A 27 -18.67 11.18 24.32
N THR A 28 -19.41 10.44 23.50
CA THR A 28 -19.11 10.35 22.07
C THR A 28 -19.66 11.59 21.36
N PRO A 29 -18.83 12.40 20.68
CA PRO A 29 -19.30 13.59 19.98
C PRO A 29 -20.33 13.22 18.91
N ILE A 30 -21.15 14.20 18.54
CA ILE A 30 -22.08 14.08 17.42
C ILE A 30 -21.28 13.61 16.19
N ILE A 31 -21.81 12.61 15.47
CA ILE A 31 -21.17 12.11 14.26
C ILE A 31 -21.37 13.16 13.17
N PRO A 32 -20.30 13.79 12.67
CA PRO A 32 -20.43 14.79 11.62
C PRO A 32 -20.81 14.14 10.29
N THR A 33 -21.55 14.88 9.48
CA THR A 33 -21.95 14.50 8.11
C THR A 33 -21.18 15.26 7.04
N THR A 34 -20.41 16.28 7.43
CA THR A 34 -19.54 17.07 6.55
C THR A 34 -18.15 17.18 7.16
N GLN A 35 -17.16 17.61 6.38
CA GLN A 35 -15.80 17.81 6.89
C GLN A 35 -15.65 19.02 7.85
N LEU A 36 -16.71 19.81 8.03
CA LEU A 36 -16.76 20.96 8.94
C LEU A 36 -17.19 20.51 10.34
N PHE A 37 -16.23 20.16 11.17
CA PHE A 37 -16.47 19.74 12.55
C PHE A 37 -15.21 19.92 13.41
N ASP A 38 -15.38 20.13 14.70
CA ASP A 38 -14.24 20.21 15.62
C ASP A 38 -13.80 18.81 16.05
N ILE A 39 -12.48 18.59 16.10
CA ILE A 39 -11.90 17.35 16.60
C ILE A 39 -11.67 17.51 18.10
N PRO A 40 -12.34 16.74 18.97
CA PRO A 40 -12.08 16.83 20.40
C PRO A 40 -10.65 16.40 20.72
N LYS A 41 -10.07 16.99 21.77
CA LYS A 41 -8.68 16.76 22.20
C LYS A 41 -8.33 15.28 22.43
N SER A 42 -9.30 14.45 22.82
CA SER A 42 -9.10 13.02 22.98
C SER A 42 -8.87 12.26 21.67
N TYR A 43 -9.31 12.81 20.53
CA TYR A 43 -9.14 12.26 19.19
C TYR A 43 -7.92 12.86 18.47
N SER A 44 -7.38 14.00 18.95
CA SER A 44 -6.14 14.58 18.42
C SER A 44 -4.86 14.00 19.05
N LYS A 45 -5.00 13.11 20.04
CA LYS A 45 -3.91 12.53 20.83
C LYS A 45 -3.81 11.01 20.66
N THR A 46 -2.68 10.43 21.04
CA THR A 46 -2.50 8.97 21.12
C THR A 46 -3.21 8.38 22.36
N LEU A 47 -3.26 7.04 22.46
CA LEU A 47 -3.74 6.38 23.68
C LEU A 47 -2.90 6.73 24.92
N ASN A 48 -1.62 7.07 24.69
CA ASN A 48 -0.67 7.51 25.71
C ASN A 48 -0.66 9.04 25.89
N LYS A 49 -1.63 9.76 25.28
CA LYS A 49 -1.87 11.21 25.40
C LYS A 49 -0.83 12.14 24.73
N SER A 50 0.08 11.59 23.93
CA SER A 50 0.99 12.35 23.06
C SER A 50 0.22 13.00 21.91
N GLU A 51 0.79 14.04 21.29
CA GLU A 51 0.22 14.63 20.08
C GLU A 51 0.18 13.60 18.93
N PHE A 52 -0.91 13.59 18.18
CA PHE A 52 -1.14 12.63 17.10
C PHE A 52 -1.71 13.26 15.83
N LEU A 53 -2.63 14.21 15.94
CA LEU A 53 -3.09 15.00 14.79
C LEU A 53 -2.07 16.10 14.50
N ILE A 54 -1.26 15.90 13.46
CA ILE A 54 -0.15 16.81 13.10
C ILE A 54 -0.56 17.88 12.08
N THR A 55 -1.62 17.61 11.31
CA THR A 55 -2.17 18.57 10.35
C THR A 55 -3.69 18.49 10.36
N ASP A 56 -4.31 19.66 10.49
CA ASP A 56 -5.75 19.85 10.35
C ASP A 56 -5.99 21.14 9.55
N LYS A 57 -6.24 21.01 8.25
CA LYS A 57 -6.26 22.13 7.32
C LYS A 57 -7.37 22.01 6.30
N MET A 58 -8.10 23.11 6.10
CA MET A 58 -9.02 23.26 4.97
C MET A 58 -8.23 23.68 3.73
N ILE A 59 -8.20 22.86 2.68
CA ILE A 59 -7.63 23.20 1.37
C ILE A 59 -8.60 24.09 0.58
N THR A 60 -9.91 23.85 0.74
CA THR A 60 -10.98 24.67 0.18
C THR A 60 -12.10 24.80 1.21
N ARG A 61 -13.16 25.57 0.92
CA ARG A 61 -14.32 25.74 1.83
C ARG A 61 -15.00 24.42 2.25
N ARG A 62 -14.80 23.32 1.50
CA ARG A 62 -15.43 22.02 1.76
C ARG A 62 -14.46 20.84 1.75
N GLN A 63 -13.16 21.09 1.60
CA GLN A 63 -12.15 20.05 1.53
C GLN A 63 -11.09 20.27 2.60
N ARG A 64 -10.93 19.26 3.45
CA ARG A 64 -10.09 19.22 4.64
C ARG A 64 -9.10 18.07 4.47
N ILE A 65 -7.86 18.28 4.90
CA ILE A 65 -6.89 17.22 5.13
C ILE A 65 -6.68 17.07 6.62
N LEU A 66 -6.68 15.83 7.08
CA LEU A 66 -6.22 15.45 8.41
C LEU A 66 -5.02 14.51 8.26
N LEU A 67 -3.88 14.85 8.86
CA LEU A 67 -2.72 13.96 8.93
C LEU A 67 -2.48 13.56 10.38
N PHE A 68 -2.32 12.25 10.59
CA PHE A 68 -2.04 11.67 11.90
C PHE A 68 -0.67 10.99 11.89
N SER A 69 0.17 11.35 12.86
CA SER A 69 1.50 10.80 13.09
C SER A 69 2.03 11.23 14.47
N THR A 70 3.04 10.56 15.00
CA THR A 70 3.79 10.99 16.18
C THR A 70 5.20 11.45 15.80
N SER A 71 5.90 12.10 16.73
CA SER A 71 7.30 12.50 16.51
C SER A 71 8.19 11.30 16.18
N GLU A 72 7.99 10.15 16.83
CA GLU A 72 8.75 8.92 16.58
C GLU A 72 8.46 8.35 15.18
N GLN A 73 7.19 8.36 14.76
CA GLN A 73 6.79 7.93 13.42
C GLN A 73 7.40 8.82 12.34
N LEU A 74 7.36 10.15 12.52
CA LEU A 74 7.95 11.11 11.60
C LEU A 74 9.48 10.98 11.53
N LYS A 75 10.17 10.84 12.67
CA LYS A 75 11.63 10.58 12.70
C LYS A 75 11.99 9.35 11.91
N MET A 76 11.22 8.26 12.08
CA MET A 76 11.44 7.04 11.32
C MET A 76 11.19 7.24 9.82
N LEU A 77 10.13 7.95 9.45
CA LEU A 77 9.79 8.23 8.05
C LEU A 77 10.85 9.08 7.36
N PHE A 78 11.23 10.19 7.98
CA PHE A 78 12.14 11.15 7.38
C PHE A 78 13.57 10.61 7.24
N ALA A 79 13.97 9.68 8.11
CA ALA A 79 15.25 8.97 8.03
C ALA A 79 15.23 7.73 7.12
N ALA A 80 14.09 7.36 6.53
CA ALA A 80 13.99 6.14 5.73
C ALA A 80 14.53 6.33 4.31
N GLU A 81 15.39 5.42 3.86
CA GLU A 81 15.85 5.41 2.47
C GLU A 81 14.79 4.91 1.49
N THR A 82 13.88 4.06 1.96
CA THR A 82 12.78 3.52 1.15
C THR A 82 11.45 3.81 1.83
N ILE A 83 10.53 4.42 1.10
CA ILE A 83 9.17 4.67 1.56
C ILE A 83 8.14 4.02 0.65
N PHE A 84 7.09 3.49 1.27
CA PHE A 84 5.96 2.89 0.59
C PHE A 84 4.72 3.72 0.84
N MET A 85 3.93 3.93 -0.21
CA MET A 85 2.74 4.75 -0.14
C MET A 85 1.57 4.03 -0.79
N ASP A 86 0.42 4.05 -0.11
CA ASP A 86 -0.77 3.35 -0.60
C ASP A 86 -2.05 3.99 -0.07
N GLY A 87 -3.07 4.00 -0.91
CA GLY A 87 -4.39 4.57 -0.67
C GLY A 87 -5.43 3.48 -0.49
N THR A 88 -6.30 3.59 0.51
CA THR A 88 -7.39 2.65 0.76
C THR A 88 -8.75 3.34 0.89
N PHE A 89 -9.77 2.73 0.27
CA PHE A 89 -11.08 3.36 0.03
C PHE A 89 -12.19 2.77 0.88
N SER A 90 -12.26 1.44 1.03
CA SER A 90 -13.36 0.74 1.72
C SER A 90 -13.48 1.09 3.20
N THR A 91 -12.37 1.48 3.82
CA THR A 91 -12.30 1.86 5.24
C THR A 91 -12.28 3.36 5.46
N CYS A 92 -12.38 4.15 4.40
CA CYS A 92 -12.38 5.59 4.51
C CYS A 92 -13.71 6.07 5.08
N PRO A 93 -13.72 6.93 6.11
CA PRO A 93 -14.94 7.64 6.50
C PRO A 93 -15.55 8.34 5.29
N SER A 94 -16.87 8.22 5.12
CA SER A 94 -17.59 8.63 3.88
C SER A 94 -17.41 10.09 3.48
N MET A 95 -16.99 10.95 4.41
CA MET A 95 -16.71 12.35 4.15
C MET A 95 -15.39 12.58 3.42
N PHE A 96 -14.49 11.60 3.34
CA PHE A 96 -13.20 11.69 2.66
C PHE A 96 -13.15 10.66 1.51
N ASP A 97 -12.36 10.95 0.47
CA ASP A 97 -12.26 10.09 -0.71
C ASP A 97 -11.34 8.88 -0.43
N GLN A 98 -10.32 9.06 0.41
CA GLN A 98 -9.37 7.98 0.73
C GLN A 98 -8.67 8.16 2.07
N VAL A 99 -8.24 7.03 2.62
CA VAL A 99 -7.20 6.95 3.65
C VAL A 99 -5.89 6.69 2.94
N TYR A 100 -4.96 7.62 3.04
CA TYR A 100 -3.63 7.49 2.48
C TYR A 100 -2.64 7.13 3.58
N THR A 101 -1.73 6.19 3.32
CA THR A 101 -0.71 5.80 4.30
C THR A 101 0.68 5.86 3.72
N ILE A 102 1.61 6.35 4.52
CA ILE A 102 3.03 6.42 4.17
C ILE A 102 3.80 5.59 5.20
N HIS A 103 4.59 4.65 4.70
CA HIS A 103 5.33 3.70 5.50
C HIS A 103 6.82 3.88 5.29
N ALA A 104 7.57 3.83 6.38
CA ALA A 104 9.02 3.68 6.35
C ALA A 104 9.40 2.21 6.21
N ILE A 105 10.34 1.90 5.32
CA ILE A 105 10.90 0.56 5.19
C ILE A 105 12.25 0.51 5.89
N LYS A 106 12.34 -0.31 6.94
CA LYS A 106 13.56 -0.52 7.72
C LYS A 106 13.71 -2.00 8.02
N TYR A 107 14.90 -2.57 7.74
CA TYR A 107 15.20 -3.99 7.97
C TYR A 107 14.13 -4.95 7.41
N ASP A 108 13.74 -4.76 6.15
CA ASP A 108 12.69 -5.53 5.47
C ASP A 108 11.29 -5.47 6.10
N GLN A 109 11.06 -4.58 7.07
CA GLN A 109 9.76 -4.33 7.68
C GLN A 109 9.17 -3.01 7.23
N SER A 110 7.84 -2.98 7.17
CA SER A 110 7.07 -1.75 6.92
C SER A 110 6.49 -1.22 8.22
N PHE A 111 6.76 0.05 8.47
CA PHE A 111 6.27 0.78 9.62
C PHE A 111 5.32 1.87 9.13
N PRO A 112 4.01 1.80 9.44
CA PRO A 112 3.09 2.86 9.07
C PRO A 112 3.39 4.10 9.90
N CYS A 113 3.82 5.17 9.24
CA CYS A 113 4.27 6.39 9.92
C CYS A 113 3.25 7.51 9.81
N VAL A 114 2.57 7.66 8.68
CA VAL A 114 1.57 8.72 8.47
C VAL A 114 0.26 8.12 7.99
N PHE A 115 -0.83 8.57 8.59
CA PHE A 115 -2.20 8.29 8.14
C PHE A 115 -2.86 9.60 7.73
N GLY A 116 -3.18 9.74 6.44
CA GLY A 116 -3.86 10.90 5.89
C GLY A 116 -5.32 10.59 5.55
N LEU A 117 -6.25 11.41 6.01
CA LEU A 117 -7.60 11.48 5.46
C LEU A 117 -7.61 12.56 4.39
N LEU A 118 -7.65 12.13 3.12
CA LEU A 118 -7.55 13.04 1.98
C LEU A 118 -8.93 13.27 1.36
N PRO A 119 -9.27 14.53 1.02
CA PRO A 119 -10.60 14.89 0.52
C PRO A 119 -10.81 14.49 -0.95
N ASN A 120 -9.74 14.21 -1.70
CA ASN A 120 -9.76 13.80 -3.11
C ASN A 120 -8.38 13.25 -3.54
N ARG A 121 -8.26 12.86 -4.81
CA ARG A 121 -7.05 12.35 -5.49
C ARG A 121 -6.43 13.33 -6.49
N GLN A 122 -6.54 14.63 -6.20
CA GLN A 122 -5.99 15.68 -7.07
C GLN A 122 -4.53 15.96 -6.74
N LYS A 123 -3.78 16.41 -7.76
CA LYS A 123 -2.37 16.82 -7.60
C LYS A 123 -2.18 17.84 -6.48
N SER A 124 -3.06 18.83 -6.37
CA SER A 124 -3.03 19.86 -5.32
C SER A 124 -3.10 19.28 -3.90
N THR A 125 -3.92 18.25 -3.69
CA THR A 125 -4.09 17.58 -2.40
C THR A 125 -2.83 16.83 -1.98
N TYR A 126 -2.22 16.05 -2.88
CA TYR A 126 -0.95 15.39 -2.59
C TYR A 126 0.18 16.37 -2.39
N HIS A 127 0.26 17.41 -3.24
CA HIS A 127 1.28 18.45 -3.14
C HIS A 127 1.20 19.14 -1.77
N PHE A 128 -0.01 19.49 -1.31
CA PHE A 128 -0.23 20.02 0.02
C PHE A 128 0.26 19.06 1.12
N MET A 129 -0.15 17.79 1.07
CA MET A 129 0.27 16.78 2.06
C MET A 129 1.80 16.65 2.15
N PHE A 130 2.50 16.55 1.01
CA PHE A 130 3.96 16.42 1.02
C PHE A 130 4.66 17.69 1.49
N ARG A 131 4.14 18.88 1.18
CA ARG A 131 4.68 20.14 1.70
C ARG A 131 4.55 20.27 3.21
N GLU A 132 3.41 19.85 3.78
CA GLU A 132 3.24 19.81 5.24
C GLU A 132 4.26 18.85 5.87
N LEU A 133 4.44 17.64 5.31
CA LEU A 133 5.42 16.68 5.81
C LEU A 133 6.86 17.19 5.70
N LYS A 134 7.23 17.84 4.59
CA LYS A 134 8.56 18.45 4.44
C LYS A 134 8.78 19.62 5.41
N ALA A 135 7.76 20.44 5.64
CA ALA A 135 7.85 21.51 6.62
C ALA A 135 8.09 20.96 8.03
N LEU A 136 7.41 19.87 8.40
CA LEU A 136 7.67 19.14 9.64
C LEU A 136 9.09 18.57 9.69
N ALA A 137 9.60 18.01 8.59
CA ALA A 137 10.97 17.51 8.53
C ALA A 137 12.01 18.62 8.79
N VAL A 138 11.82 19.81 8.20
CA VAL A 138 12.66 20.99 8.45
C VAL A 138 12.58 21.43 9.91
N GLN A 139 11.38 21.47 10.51
CA GLN A 139 11.20 21.82 11.92
C GLN A 139 11.90 20.83 12.87
N MET A 140 12.03 19.57 12.44
CA MET A 140 12.68 18.51 13.21
C MET A 140 14.18 18.40 12.92
N ASP A 141 14.73 19.27 12.05
CA ASP A 141 16.13 19.22 11.58
C ASP A 141 16.50 17.87 10.96
N ILE A 142 15.60 17.32 10.14
CA ILE A 142 15.82 16.05 9.42
C ILE A 142 15.66 16.29 7.93
N ASN A 143 16.66 15.88 7.16
CA ASN A 143 16.57 15.88 5.70
C ASN A 143 15.67 14.75 5.21
N PHE A 144 14.43 15.06 4.84
CA PHE A 144 13.51 14.09 4.27
C PHE A 144 13.79 13.85 2.78
N SER A 145 14.74 12.96 2.50
CA SER A 145 15.20 12.62 1.15
C SER A 145 15.28 11.10 0.96
N PRO A 146 14.15 10.41 0.76
CA PRO A 146 14.16 8.98 0.46
C PRO A 146 14.87 8.73 -0.88
N LYS A 147 15.58 7.61 -0.99
CA LYS A 147 16.23 7.16 -2.24
C LYS A 147 15.24 6.43 -3.15
N LEU A 148 14.35 5.64 -2.56
CA LEU A 148 13.35 4.85 -3.26
C LEU A 148 11.95 5.15 -2.73
N ILE A 149 11.05 5.45 -3.64
CA ILE A 149 9.63 5.63 -3.36
C ILE A 149 8.87 4.57 -4.15
N MET A 150 8.02 3.79 -3.47
CA MET A 150 7.12 2.86 -4.13
C MET A 150 5.66 3.20 -3.88
N SER A 151 4.86 3.30 -4.94
CA SER A 151 3.42 3.57 -4.84
C SER A 151 2.60 2.76 -5.85
N ASP A 152 1.30 3.01 -5.92
CA ASP A 152 0.48 2.61 -7.05
C ASP A 152 0.74 3.50 -8.30
N PHE A 153 -0.04 3.27 -9.37
CA PHE A 153 0.08 3.95 -10.65
C PHE A 153 -0.82 5.21 -10.75
N GLU A 154 -1.17 5.86 -9.64
CA GLU A 154 -2.09 6.99 -9.68
C GLU A 154 -1.42 8.24 -10.31
N PRO A 155 -1.88 8.73 -11.49
CA PRO A 155 -1.16 9.78 -12.22
C PRO A 155 -0.98 11.10 -11.45
N SER A 156 -1.96 11.47 -10.62
CA SER A 156 -1.87 12.66 -9.78
C SER A 156 -0.74 12.54 -8.75
N LEU A 157 -0.62 11.38 -8.11
CA LEU A 157 0.44 11.08 -7.15
C LEU A 157 1.81 11.05 -7.85
N LEU A 158 1.92 10.33 -8.97
CA LEU A 158 3.18 10.20 -9.72
C LEU A 158 3.76 11.57 -10.09
N ALA A 159 2.92 12.46 -10.62
CA ALA A 159 3.33 13.81 -10.99
C ALA A 159 3.85 14.64 -9.80
N VAL A 160 3.24 14.46 -8.63
CA VAL A 160 3.62 15.20 -7.42
C VAL A 160 4.87 14.60 -6.79
N VAL A 161 5.02 13.28 -6.77
CA VAL A 161 6.23 12.61 -6.27
C VAL A 161 7.45 13.03 -7.09
N ALA A 162 7.33 13.06 -8.43
CA ALA A 162 8.41 13.53 -9.30
C ALA A 162 8.78 15.01 -9.05
N LEU A 163 7.80 15.85 -8.70
CA LEU A 163 8.02 17.26 -8.37
C LEU A 163 8.67 17.43 -6.98
N GLU A 164 8.19 16.69 -5.98
CA GLU A 164 8.62 16.84 -4.60
C GLU A 164 9.93 16.08 -4.30
N PHE A 165 10.16 14.94 -4.93
CA PHE A 165 11.29 14.07 -4.62
C PHE A 165 12.14 13.81 -5.87
N ILE A 166 12.70 14.88 -6.42
CA ILE A 166 13.44 14.90 -7.70
C ILE A 166 14.60 13.88 -7.73
N THR A 167 15.25 13.67 -6.58
CA THR A 167 16.41 12.75 -6.46
C THR A 167 16.01 11.31 -6.15
N ALA A 168 14.74 11.05 -5.85
CA ALA A 168 14.28 9.72 -5.50
C ALA A 168 13.95 8.92 -6.76
N THR A 169 14.34 7.66 -6.80
CA THR A 169 13.79 6.72 -7.77
C THR A 169 12.35 6.44 -7.40
N HIS A 170 11.43 6.69 -8.34
CA HIS A 170 10.02 6.35 -8.16
C HIS A 170 9.69 5.09 -8.94
N LEU A 171 9.30 4.06 -8.22
CA LEU A 171 8.79 2.83 -8.80
C LEU A 171 7.33 2.63 -8.46
N SER A 172 6.60 2.07 -9.40
CA SER A 172 5.26 1.58 -9.11
C SER A 172 5.34 0.09 -8.77
N CYS A 173 4.53 -0.32 -7.79
CA CYS A 173 4.59 -1.65 -7.22
C CYS A 173 4.29 -2.76 -8.25
N TYR A 174 5.12 -3.81 -8.30
CA TYR A 174 4.91 -4.98 -9.17
C TYR A 174 3.57 -5.68 -8.94
N PHE A 175 3.07 -5.67 -7.70
CA PHE A 175 1.74 -6.18 -7.41
C PHE A 175 0.66 -5.38 -8.13
N HIS A 176 0.74 -4.05 -8.12
CA HIS A 176 -0.21 -3.18 -8.81
C HIS A 176 -0.11 -3.31 -10.33
N PHE A 177 1.09 -3.51 -10.88
CA PHE A 177 1.31 -3.75 -12.32
C PHE A 177 0.56 -5.00 -12.76
N THR A 178 0.84 -6.13 -12.10
CA THR A 178 0.23 -7.42 -12.43
C THR A 178 -1.28 -7.44 -12.11
N GLN A 179 -1.73 -6.70 -11.09
CA GLN A 179 -3.15 -6.49 -10.81
C GLN A 179 -3.85 -5.67 -11.90
N ALA A 180 -3.20 -4.64 -12.45
CA ALA A 180 -3.74 -3.82 -13.53
C ALA A 180 -3.92 -4.63 -14.82
N ILE A 181 -2.96 -5.50 -15.15
CA ILE A 181 -3.09 -6.46 -16.27
C ILE A 181 -4.25 -7.41 -16.01
N TYR A 182 -4.38 -7.97 -14.80
CA TYR A 182 -5.50 -8.85 -14.49
C TYR A 182 -6.86 -8.14 -14.58
N ARG A 183 -6.96 -6.88 -14.14
CA ARG A 183 -8.16 -6.05 -14.34
C ARG A 183 -8.42 -5.76 -15.82
N ALA A 184 -7.38 -5.66 -16.66
CA ALA A 184 -7.55 -5.55 -18.09
C ALA A 184 -8.11 -6.83 -18.70
N ILE A 185 -7.57 -8.00 -18.34
CA ILE A 185 -8.11 -9.33 -18.70
C ILE A 185 -9.60 -9.41 -18.36
N GLN A 186 -9.99 -8.93 -17.17
CA GLN A 186 -11.40 -8.89 -16.76
C GLN A 186 -12.25 -7.98 -17.66
N ARG A 187 -11.78 -6.76 -17.93
CA ARG A 187 -12.49 -5.76 -18.74
C ARG A 187 -12.69 -6.20 -20.19
N VAL A 188 -11.74 -6.93 -20.77
CA VAL A 188 -11.85 -7.46 -22.14
C VAL A 188 -12.58 -8.81 -22.21
N GLY A 189 -13.24 -9.24 -21.12
CA GLY A 189 -14.06 -10.46 -21.10
C GLY A 189 -13.27 -11.77 -21.01
N LEU A 190 -11.95 -11.73 -20.85
CA LEU A 190 -11.09 -12.92 -20.87
C LEU A 190 -10.99 -13.66 -19.54
N SER A 191 -11.77 -13.28 -18.52
CA SER A 191 -11.68 -13.88 -17.17
C SER A 191 -11.84 -15.40 -17.19
N THR A 192 -12.84 -15.92 -17.91
CA THR A 192 -13.10 -17.37 -17.96
C THR A 192 -12.01 -18.09 -18.74
N THR A 193 -11.65 -17.58 -19.92
CA THR A 193 -10.59 -18.13 -20.76
C THR A 193 -9.25 -18.15 -20.04
N TYR A 194 -8.85 -17.06 -19.39
CA TYR A 194 -7.61 -16.99 -18.61
C TYR A 194 -7.54 -18.05 -17.50
N ASN A 195 -8.67 -18.46 -16.92
CA ASN A 195 -8.68 -19.47 -15.87
C ASN A 195 -8.64 -20.91 -16.42
N ASN A 196 -9.22 -21.14 -17.61
CA ASN A 196 -9.46 -22.47 -18.16
C ASN A 196 -8.52 -22.87 -19.30
N ASP A 197 -7.89 -21.91 -19.97
CA ASP A 197 -6.95 -22.12 -21.07
C ASP A 197 -5.52 -21.83 -20.58
N ASP A 198 -4.68 -22.87 -20.57
CA ASP A 198 -3.33 -22.77 -20.03
C ASP A 198 -2.38 -21.99 -20.94
N ASP A 199 -2.60 -21.96 -22.25
CA ASP A 199 -1.79 -21.18 -23.20
C ASP A 199 -2.05 -19.69 -23.05
N ILE A 200 -3.33 -19.29 -22.98
CA ILE A 200 -3.74 -17.91 -22.68
C ILE A 200 -3.21 -17.48 -21.31
N LYS A 201 -3.33 -18.34 -20.31
CA LYS A 201 -2.82 -18.08 -18.95
C LYS A 201 -1.31 -17.90 -18.96
N LYS A 202 -0.58 -18.79 -19.63
CA LYS A 202 0.89 -18.73 -19.74
C LYS A 202 1.33 -17.45 -20.45
N PHE A 203 0.68 -17.09 -21.57
CA PHE A 203 0.97 -15.86 -22.30
C PHE A 203 0.72 -14.61 -21.45
N CYS A 204 -0.45 -14.50 -20.80
CA CYS A 204 -0.75 -13.40 -19.88
C CYS A 204 0.28 -13.29 -18.74
N ARG A 205 0.79 -14.43 -18.25
CA ARG A 205 1.83 -14.45 -17.22
C ARG A 205 3.20 -14.00 -17.73
N LYS A 206 3.52 -14.20 -19.02
CA LYS A 206 4.72 -13.61 -19.63
C LYS A 206 4.63 -12.09 -19.67
N LEU A 207 3.48 -11.52 -20.07
CA LEU A 207 3.24 -10.07 -19.99
C LEU A 207 3.43 -9.54 -18.56
N MET A 208 2.92 -10.29 -17.57
CA MET A 208 3.08 -9.95 -16.15
C MET A 208 4.52 -10.10 -15.64
N ALA A 209 5.39 -10.84 -16.34
CA ALA A 209 6.77 -11.10 -15.93
C ALA A 209 7.80 -10.15 -16.55
N LEU A 210 7.42 -9.35 -17.57
CA LEU A 210 8.30 -8.35 -18.19
C LEU A 210 8.98 -7.39 -17.19
N PRO A 211 8.35 -6.93 -16.09
CA PRO A 211 9.04 -6.12 -15.09
C PRO A 211 10.28 -6.77 -14.45
N LEU A 212 10.42 -8.09 -14.57
CA LEU A 212 11.46 -8.88 -13.91
C LEU A 212 12.68 -9.12 -14.80
N ILE A 213 12.66 -8.74 -16.07
CA ILE A 213 13.82 -8.80 -16.98
C ILE A 213 14.48 -7.41 -17.10
N PRO A 214 15.75 -7.31 -17.54
CA PRO A 214 16.45 -6.04 -17.67
C PRO A 214 15.68 -5.04 -18.52
N GLU A 215 15.63 -3.79 -18.07
CA GLU A 215 14.91 -2.71 -18.77
C GLU A 215 15.29 -2.62 -20.25
N ALA A 216 16.59 -2.73 -20.54
CA ALA A 216 17.16 -2.60 -21.88
C ALA A 216 16.65 -3.63 -22.90
N ILE A 217 16.09 -4.77 -22.46
CA ILE A 217 15.63 -5.84 -23.36
C ILE A 217 14.10 -5.99 -23.37
N ILE A 218 13.37 -5.17 -22.61
CA ILE A 218 11.92 -5.35 -22.44
C ILE A 218 11.16 -5.20 -23.75
N GLU A 219 11.49 -4.18 -24.56
CA GLU A 219 10.80 -3.93 -25.83
C GLU A 219 11.10 -5.02 -26.85
N ASP A 220 12.37 -5.36 -27.05
CA ASP A 220 12.78 -6.45 -27.96
C ASP A 220 12.17 -7.80 -27.57
N THR A 221 12.16 -8.13 -26.28
CA THR A 221 11.55 -9.37 -25.78
C THR A 221 10.03 -9.35 -25.95
N TYR A 222 9.38 -8.19 -25.80
CA TYR A 222 7.96 -8.05 -26.07
C TYR A 222 7.64 -8.26 -27.55
N ASP A 223 8.42 -7.66 -28.45
CA ASP A 223 8.22 -7.81 -29.89
C ASP A 223 8.43 -9.26 -30.35
N GLU A 224 9.45 -9.94 -29.84
CA GLU A 224 9.67 -11.38 -30.09
C GLU A 224 8.51 -12.23 -29.56
N LEU A 225 7.99 -11.91 -28.35
CA LEU A 225 6.83 -12.58 -27.77
C LEU A 225 5.58 -12.44 -28.65
N ILE A 226 5.37 -11.29 -29.29
CA ILE A 226 4.24 -11.07 -30.20
C ILE A 226 4.48 -11.74 -31.56
N ALA A 227 5.70 -11.70 -32.08
CA ALA A 227 6.06 -12.31 -33.35
C ALA A 227 5.88 -13.85 -33.33
N THR A 228 6.28 -14.46 -32.22
CA THR A 228 6.23 -15.93 -32.00
C THR A 228 4.90 -16.42 -31.43
N MET A 229 3.95 -15.52 -31.15
CA MET A 229 2.63 -15.87 -30.62
C MET A 229 1.84 -16.74 -31.63
N PRO A 230 1.30 -17.90 -31.22
CA PRO A 230 0.44 -18.73 -32.07
C PRO A 230 -0.75 -17.94 -32.63
N SER A 231 -1.09 -18.17 -33.91
CA SER A 231 -2.20 -17.49 -34.59
C SER A 231 -3.54 -17.65 -33.86
N THR A 232 -3.75 -18.80 -33.21
CA THR A 232 -4.92 -19.11 -32.38
C THR A 232 -5.11 -18.16 -31.19
N LEU A 233 -4.02 -17.60 -30.64
CA LEU A 233 -4.09 -16.67 -29.51
C LEU A 233 -4.29 -15.22 -29.96
N LYS A 234 -3.84 -14.85 -31.17
CA LYS A 234 -3.83 -13.45 -31.65
C LYS A 234 -5.20 -12.79 -31.62
N GLY A 235 -6.23 -13.51 -32.09
CA GLY A 235 -7.61 -13.00 -32.09
C GLY A 235 -8.14 -12.78 -30.68
N THR A 236 -7.97 -13.78 -29.81
CA THR A 236 -8.43 -13.76 -28.42
C THR A 236 -7.76 -12.68 -27.58
N LEU A 237 -6.46 -12.43 -27.78
CA LEU A 237 -5.67 -11.51 -26.96
C LEU A 237 -5.62 -10.08 -27.51
N LYS A 238 -6.19 -9.81 -28.68
CA LYS A 238 -6.06 -8.53 -29.40
C LYS A 238 -6.28 -7.30 -28.50
N ASP A 239 -7.42 -7.24 -27.80
CA ASP A 239 -7.79 -6.08 -26.99
C ASP A 239 -6.90 -5.93 -25.74
N LEU A 240 -6.43 -7.05 -25.17
CA LEU A 240 -5.48 -7.03 -24.06
C LEU A 240 -4.12 -6.49 -24.52
N LEU A 241 -3.65 -6.91 -25.70
CA LEU A 241 -2.38 -6.47 -26.28
C LEU A 241 -2.41 -4.99 -26.64
N GLN A 242 -3.52 -4.51 -27.24
CA GLN A 242 -3.73 -3.08 -27.49
C GLN A 242 -3.70 -2.27 -26.19
N TYR A 243 -4.34 -2.75 -25.13
CA TYR A 243 -4.23 -2.14 -23.81
C TYR A 243 -2.78 -2.13 -23.31
N PHE A 244 -2.07 -3.25 -23.44
CA PHE A 244 -0.70 -3.38 -22.95
C PHE A 244 0.25 -2.40 -23.65
N GLN A 245 0.24 -2.35 -24.98
CA GLN A 245 1.06 -1.41 -25.76
C GLN A 245 0.77 0.03 -25.38
N LYS A 246 -0.51 0.42 -25.38
CA LYS A 246 -0.92 1.79 -25.08
C LYS A 246 -0.54 2.21 -23.65
N GLN A 247 -0.73 1.33 -22.67
CA GLN A 247 -0.54 1.68 -21.27
C GLN A 247 0.92 1.51 -20.81
N TRP A 248 1.58 0.41 -21.17
CA TRP A 248 2.85 -0.02 -20.57
C TRP A 248 4.07 0.22 -21.45
N LEU A 249 3.89 0.32 -22.77
CA LEU A 249 4.99 0.62 -23.71
C LEU A 249 4.96 2.06 -24.22
N SER A 250 3.80 2.73 -24.20
CA SER A 250 3.66 4.11 -24.65
C SER A 250 3.46 5.11 -23.52
N LYS A 251 2.47 4.90 -22.65
CA LYS A 251 2.06 5.92 -21.67
C LYS A 251 2.91 5.97 -20.40
N VAL A 252 3.30 4.81 -19.85
CA VAL A 252 4.08 4.72 -18.60
C VAL A 252 5.51 4.32 -18.94
N PRO A 253 6.52 5.11 -18.53
CA PRO A 253 7.92 4.75 -18.76
C PRO A 253 8.28 3.38 -18.19
N ILE A 254 9.10 2.61 -18.91
CA ILE A 254 9.53 1.26 -18.51
C ILE A 254 10.26 1.31 -17.17
N SER A 255 11.18 2.26 -16.99
CA SER A 255 11.89 2.52 -15.73
C SER A 255 10.98 2.67 -14.50
N GLN A 256 9.72 3.07 -14.68
CA GLN A 256 8.78 3.24 -13.57
C GLN A 256 8.15 1.92 -13.11
N TRP A 257 8.06 0.92 -13.98
CA TRP A 257 7.45 -0.37 -13.66
C TRP A 257 8.40 -1.55 -13.74
N CYS A 258 9.61 -1.37 -14.29
CA CYS A 258 10.68 -2.35 -14.22
C CYS A 258 11.18 -2.46 -12.77
N VAL A 259 11.27 -3.70 -12.27
CA VAL A 259 11.73 -4.01 -10.92
C VAL A 259 12.86 -5.05 -10.93
N HIS A 260 13.50 -5.23 -12.09
CA HIS A 260 14.63 -6.11 -12.26
C HIS A 260 15.79 -5.69 -11.35
N GLY A 261 16.50 -6.68 -10.78
CA GLY A 261 17.62 -6.44 -9.87
C GLY A 261 17.24 -5.88 -8.48
N LEU A 262 15.98 -5.53 -8.23
CA LEU A 262 15.57 -4.96 -6.93
C LEU A 262 15.31 -6.05 -5.90
N ASN A 263 15.76 -5.82 -4.67
CA ASN A 263 15.44 -6.69 -3.52
C ASN A 263 14.00 -6.50 -3.01
N ILE A 264 13.42 -5.33 -3.29
CA ILE A 264 12.09 -4.93 -2.86
C ILE A 264 11.29 -4.55 -4.11
N ARG A 265 10.43 -5.46 -4.56
CA ARG A 265 9.67 -5.34 -5.83
C ARG A 265 8.19 -5.07 -5.62
N THR A 266 7.70 -5.43 -4.44
CA THR A 266 6.28 -5.40 -4.08
C THR A 266 6.10 -4.66 -2.78
N ASN A 267 4.99 -3.95 -2.65
CA ASN A 267 4.52 -3.33 -1.42
C ASN A 267 3.76 -4.32 -0.53
N ASN A 268 4.15 -5.60 -0.53
CA ASN A 268 3.45 -6.67 0.22
C ASN A 268 3.29 -6.33 1.71
N ASN A 269 4.24 -5.59 2.28
CA ASN A 269 4.17 -5.21 3.68
C ASN A 269 3.11 -4.13 3.95
N ALA A 270 2.97 -3.08 3.11
CA ALA A 270 1.87 -2.15 3.27
C ALA A 270 0.54 -2.78 2.87
N GLU A 271 0.50 -3.65 1.84
CA GLU A 271 -0.70 -4.41 1.49
C GLU A 271 -1.16 -5.33 2.63
N ALA A 272 -0.22 -6.01 3.31
CA ALA A 272 -0.52 -6.80 4.50
C ALA A 272 -1.02 -5.92 5.65
N PHE A 273 -0.46 -4.71 5.79
CA PHE A 273 -0.99 -3.71 6.70
C PHE A 273 -2.43 -3.35 6.33
N HIS A 274 -2.72 -2.99 5.08
CA HIS A 274 -4.06 -2.60 4.62
C HIS A 274 -5.06 -3.74 4.77
N SER A 275 -4.69 -4.96 4.43
CA SER A 275 -5.54 -6.14 4.65
C SER A 275 -5.88 -6.32 6.13
N ARG A 276 -4.88 -6.20 7.02
CA ARG A 276 -5.07 -6.26 8.49
C ARG A 276 -5.89 -5.10 9.01
N PHE A 277 -5.67 -3.89 8.49
CA PHE A 277 -6.36 -2.68 8.85
C PHE A 277 -7.85 -2.80 8.46
N ASN A 278 -8.13 -3.17 7.21
CA ASN A 278 -9.47 -3.40 6.69
C ASN A 278 -10.22 -4.48 7.50
N ARG A 279 -9.54 -5.57 7.86
CA ARG A 279 -10.15 -6.62 8.70
C ARG A 279 -10.49 -6.14 10.11
N ARG A 280 -9.76 -5.18 10.66
CA ARG A 280 -10.04 -4.61 12.00
C ARG A 280 -11.09 -3.52 11.98
N VAL A 281 -11.19 -2.78 10.88
CA VAL A 281 -12.26 -1.79 10.71
C VAL A 281 -13.63 -2.50 10.74
N GLN A 282 -13.74 -3.74 10.23
CA GLN A 282 -14.92 -4.64 10.25
C GLN A 282 -16.23 -4.09 9.65
N ILE A 283 -16.28 -2.79 9.34
CA ILE A 283 -17.43 -2.05 8.86
C ILE A 283 -16.97 -1.24 7.64
N ASN A 284 -17.72 -1.28 6.54
CA ASN A 284 -17.45 -0.39 5.42
C ASN A 284 -17.78 1.05 5.81
N HIS A 285 -16.88 1.99 5.53
CA HIS A 285 -17.05 3.41 5.84
C HIS A 285 -17.40 3.69 7.33
N PRO A 286 -16.48 3.39 8.27
CA PRO A 286 -16.70 3.71 9.67
C PRO A 286 -16.93 5.21 9.86
N ASN A 287 -17.71 5.59 10.88
CA ASN A 287 -17.78 6.99 11.28
C ASN A 287 -16.38 7.49 11.72
N ILE A 288 -16.16 8.80 11.61
CA ILE A 288 -14.85 9.42 11.84
C ILE A 288 -14.29 9.14 13.24
N TRP A 289 -15.13 9.08 14.28
CA TRP A 289 -14.68 8.84 15.65
C TRP A 289 -14.20 7.40 15.86
N SER A 290 -14.97 6.43 15.34
CA SER A 290 -14.53 5.03 15.32
C SER A 290 -13.25 4.86 14.51
N PHE A 291 -13.14 5.55 13.38
CA PHE A 291 -11.95 5.51 12.55
C PHE A 291 -10.69 6.06 13.24
N ILE A 292 -10.78 7.23 13.87
CA ILE A 292 -9.65 7.81 14.61
C ILE A 292 -9.22 6.90 15.76
N LYS A 293 -10.16 6.24 16.47
CA LYS A 293 -9.80 5.25 17.49
C LYS A 293 -9.02 4.06 16.93
N LEU A 294 -9.31 3.65 15.70
CA LEU A 294 -8.53 2.62 15.02
C LEU A 294 -7.11 3.12 14.69
N LEU A 295 -6.96 4.38 14.27
CA LEU A 295 -5.65 4.99 14.05
C LEU A 295 -4.83 5.08 15.34
N GLN A 296 -5.45 5.46 16.46
CA GLN A 296 -4.81 5.45 17.79
C GLN A 296 -4.34 4.04 18.18
N GLY A 297 -5.12 3.00 17.83
CA GLY A 297 -4.71 1.61 18.00
C GLY A 297 -3.54 1.19 17.10
N GLU A 298 -3.46 1.73 15.87
CA GLU A 298 -2.30 1.51 14.99
C GLU A 298 -1.03 2.17 15.51
N GLU A 299 -1.15 3.39 16.03
CA GLU A 299 -0.03 4.11 16.64
C GLU A 299 0.52 3.33 17.85
N ASN A 300 -0.36 2.86 18.76
CA ASN A 300 0.10 2.07 19.89
C ASN A 300 0.80 0.77 19.46
N ARG A 301 0.34 0.16 18.36
CA ARG A 301 1.01 -1.01 17.77
C ARG A 301 2.37 -0.65 17.16
N PHE A 302 2.45 0.48 16.45
CA PHE A 302 3.72 1.01 15.96
C PHE A 302 4.70 1.19 17.12
N HIS A 303 4.25 1.79 18.24
CA HIS A 303 5.09 2.01 19.41
C HIS A 303 5.68 0.69 19.95
N HIS A 304 4.86 -0.36 20.11
CA HIS A 304 5.35 -1.67 20.52
C HIS A 304 6.38 -2.26 19.54
N MET A 305 6.12 -2.15 18.23
CA MET A 305 7.07 -2.61 17.20
C MET A 305 8.36 -1.82 17.23
N TYR A 306 8.28 -0.51 17.41
CA TYR A 306 9.43 0.39 17.48
C TYR A 306 10.30 0.07 18.69
N VAL A 307 9.73 -0.13 19.88
CA VAL A 307 10.48 -0.50 21.08
C VAL A 307 11.17 -1.85 20.92
N GLN A 308 10.46 -2.86 20.40
CA GLN A 308 11.07 -4.17 20.10
C GLN A 308 12.23 -4.06 19.11
N PHE A 309 12.04 -3.23 18.09
CA PHE A 309 13.05 -2.94 17.09
C PHE A 309 14.30 -2.27 17.72
N MET A 310 14.10 -1.23 18.54
CA MET A 310 15.20 -0.54 19.25
C MET A 310 15.92 -1.43 20.26
N ALA A 311 15.22 -2.41 20.84
CA ALA A 311 15.79 -3.40 21.76
C ALA A 311 16.56 -4.54 21.05
N GLY A 312 16.66 -4.51 19.71
CA GLY A 312 17.37 -5.54 18.94
C GLY A 312 16.67 -6.89 18.91
N LEU A 313 15.40 -6.98 19.34
CA LEU A 313 14.66 -8.24 19.51
C LEU A 313 14.13 -8.83 18.19
N GLY A 314 14.70 -8.46 17.05
CA GLY A 314 14.61 -9.23 15.81
C GLY A 314 13.24 -9.26 15.15
N THR A 315 13.15 -8.53 14.06
CA THR A 315 12.07 -8.46 13.09
C THR A 315 11.58 -9.83 12.58
N ARG A 316 10.27 -9.98 12.32
CA ARG A 316 9.68 -11.15 11.61
C ARG A 316 10.53 -11.55 10.41
N SER A 317 10.95 -12.83 10.34
CA SER A 317 11.70 -13.36 9.20
C SER A 317 10.88 -13.29 7.91
N LYS A 318 11.56 -13.06 6.77
CA LYS A 318 10.94 -13.24 5.45
C LYS A 318 10.33 -14.64 5.36
N GLN A 319 9.11 -14.73 4.83
CA GLN A 319 8.44 -16.02 4.66
C GLN A 319 9.26 -16.91 3.72
N ALA A 320 9.37 -18.21 4.04
CA ALA A 320 10.14 -19.18 3.25
C ALA A 320 9.75 -19.17 1.75
N LYS A 321 8.46 -18.96 1.46
CA LYS A 321 7.95 -18.83 0.09
C LYS A 321 8.55 -17.63 -0.66
N THR A 322 8.64 -16.47 -0.02
CA THR A 322 9.22 -15.26 -0.62
C THR A 322 10.69 -15.48 -0.93
N ILE A 323 11.42 -16.13 -0.01
CA ILE A 323 12.83 -16.50 -0.20
C ILE A 323 12.99 -17.46 -1.38
N ALA A 324 12.14 -18.48 -1.49
CA ALA A 324 12.19 -19.44 -2.60
C ALA A 324 11.90 -18.78 -3.95
N ILE A 325 10.93 -17.86 -4.02
CA ILE A 325 10.63 -17.08 -5.22
C ILE A 325 11.84 -16.22 -5.61
N GLN A 326 12.43 -15.52 -4.65
CA GLN A 326 13.61 -14.68 -4.87
C GLN A 326 14.76 -15.51 -5.46
N ARG A 327 15.13 -16.62 -4.80
CA ARG A 327 16.17 -17.54 -5.28
C ARG A 327 15.93 -18.04 -6.71
N ARG A 328 14.67 -18.30 -7.07
CA ARG A 328 14.32 -18.74 -8.43
C ARG A 328 14.53 -17.62 -9.45
N ILE A 329 14.20 -16.38 -9.10
CA ILE A 329 14.41 -15.22 -9.98
C ILE A 329 15.91 -14.98 -10.17
N ASP A 330 16.68 -15.05 -9.08
CA ASP A 330 18.13 -14.85 -9.10
C ASP A 330 18.81 -15.92 -9.97
N LYS A 331 18.49 -17.20 -9.75
CA LYS A 331 19.03 -18.32 -10.56
C LYS A 331 18.68 -18.20 -12.05
N LEU A 332 17.48 -17.72 -12.37
CA LEU A 332 17.09 -17.49 -13.77
C LEU A 332 17.89 -16.32 -14.38
N GLY A 333 18.13 -15.26 -13.60
CA GLY A 333 18.97 -14.14 -13.99
C GLY A 333 20.42 -14.57 -14.24
N GLU A 334 21.03 -15.32 -13.33
CA GLU A 334 22.38 -15.90 -13.49
C GLU A 334 22.50 -16.67 -14.81
N ARG A 335 21.57 -17.60 -15.07
CA ARG A 335 21.57 -18.37 -16.32
C ARG A 335 21.44 -17.50 -17.57
N TYR A 336 20.69 -16.40 -17.50
CA TYR A 336 20.56 -15.48 -18.62
C TYR A 336 21.87 -14.70 -18.85
N TYR A 337 22.46 -14.15 -17.80
CA TYR A 337 23.71 -13.38 -17.89
C TYR A 337 24.92 -14.25 -18.27
N ASP A 338 24.92 -15.53 -17.91
CA ASP A 338 25.94 -16.50 -18.32
C ASP A 338 25.72 -17.04 -19.75
N GLY A 339 24.65 -16.62 -20.44
CA GLY A 339 24.32 -17.06 -21.80
C GLY A 339 23.74 -18.48 -21.89
N ALA A 340 23.40 -19.10 -20.75
CA ALA A 340 22.85 -20.46 -20.70
C ALA A 340 21.36 -20.54 -21.08
N ILE A 341 20.65 -19.40 -21.10
CA ILE A 341 19.29 -19.24 -21.63
C ILE A 341 19.15 -17.91 -22.37
N ASN A 342 18.29 -17.85 -23.38
CA ASN A 342 17.97 -16.60 -24.08
C ASN A 342 16.89 -15.77 -23.35
N ALA A 343 16.56 -14.59 -23.87
CA ALA A 343 15.58 -13.68 -23.27
C ALA A 343 14.17 -14.28 -23.17
N MET A 344 13.72 -15.02 -24.20
CA MET A 344 12.41 -15.67 -24.21
C MET A 344 12.32 -16.83 -23.21
N GLU A 345 13.38 -17.62 -23.06
CA GLU A 345 13.50 -18.68 -22.05
C GLU A 345 13.55 -18.10 -20.64
N TYR A 346 14.25 -16.97 -20.47
CA TYR A 346 14.29 -16.24 -19.21
C TYR A 346 12.89 -15.75 -18.81
N LEU A 347 12.19 -15.09 -19.73
CA LEU A 347 10.81 -14.64 -19.53
C LEU A 347 9.84 -15.80 -19.26
N ASP A 348 9.97 -16.91 -19.99
CA ASP A 348 9.17 -18.13 -19.76
C ASP A 348 9.37 -18.65 -18.33
N GLY A 349 10.63 -18.74 -17.89
CA GLY A 349 10.98 -19.15 -16.53
C GLY A 349 10.40 -18.23 -15.45
N LEU A 350 10.43 -16.92 -15.69
CA LEU A 350 9.88 -15.90 -14.79
C LEU A 350 8.34 -15.89 -14.78
N SER A 351 7.68 -16.29 -15.86
CA SER A 351 6.21 -16.39 -15.89
C SER A 351 5.67 -17.29 -14.77
N PHE A 352 6.43 -18.31 -14.35
CA PHE A 352 6.08 -19.23 -13.26
C PHE A 352 6.19 -18.61 -11.86
N VAL A 353 6.94 -17.52 -11.68
CA VAL A 353 7.06 -16.82 -10.39
C VAL A 353 5.94 -15.81 -10.16
N VAL A 354 5.21 -15.42 -11.21
CA VAL A 354 4.04 -14.55 -11.12
C VAL A 354 3.01 -15.16 -10.16
N ALA A 355 2.59 -14.39 -9.15
CA ALA A 355 1.61 -14.86 -8.19
C ALA A 355 0.28 -15.20 -8.86
N LYS A 356 -0.39 -16.27 -8.41
CA LYS A 356 -1.76 -16.58 -8.85
C LYS A 356 -2.69 -15.43 -8.45
N ARG A 357 -3.33 -14.82 -9.45
CA ARG A 357 -4.42 -13.87 -9.23
C ARG A 357 -5.70 -14.68 -9.01
N LYS A 358 -6.37 -14.46 -7.88
CA LYS A 358 -7.67 -15.08 -7.55
C LYS A 358 -8.78 -14.06 -7.77
N LYS A 359 -9.99 -14.56 -8.03
CA LYS A 359 -11.22 -13.75 -8.15
C LYS A 359 -11.44 -12.86 -6.93
#